data_AF-A0A953PFS2-F1
#
_entry.id   AF-A0A953PFS2-F1
#
_cell.length_a   1.000
_cell.length_b   1.000
_cell.length_c   1.000
_cell.angle_alpha   90.00
_cell.angle_beta   90.00
_cell.angle_gamma   90.00
#
_symmetry.space_group_name_H-M   'P 1'
#
loop_
_entity.id
_entity.type
_entity.pdbx_description
1 polymer ?
#
loop_
_entity_poly.entity_id
_entity_poly.type
_entity_poly.pdbx_seq_one_letter_code
_entity_poly.pdbx_strand_id
1 'polypeptide(L)'
;MQSVAKFLISSAFLLPIAASGQIGYQADPEAAKKETLLLRDFRPQSMLHAKATPVLRAKCPVFDVHQHLNDARGIGTRVSPQEAVALMDQLNIKSVVILTGGWGSDLQKIIDTMVKPYPGRFYVFTQVDWSKTDDPNFSPLMVQQLDDSVRRGARGLKILKELGLGVRDKSGKLVTIDDARLDPIWEECGRLGIPVAIHIADPEAFFHPIDGDNERYEELIGHPIGVSTVRSFQVWRN
;
A
#
# COMPACT_ATOMS: atom_id res chain seq x y z
N MET A 1 -46.15 43.45 30.20
CA MET A 1 -45.03 42.56 30.53
C MET A 1 -44.76 41.69 29.31
N GLN A 2 -43.70 41.99 28.56
CA GLN A 2 -43.37 41.37 27.28
C GLN A 2 -42.67 40.02 27.51
N SER A 3 -43.10 38.99 26.79
CA SER A 3 -42.51 37.65 26.78
C SER A 3 -41.32 37.63 25.80
N VAL A 4 -40.13 37.30 26.30
CA VAL A 4 -38.90 37.19 25.51
C VAL A 4 -38.69 35.72 25.13
N ALA A 5 -38.80 35.43 23.84
CA ALA A 5 -38.45 34.13 23.27
C ALA A 5 -36.92 33.96 23.25
N LYS A 6 -36.42 32.88 23.87
CA LYS A 6 -35.01 32.49 23.82
C LYS A 6 -34.76 31.70 22.53
N PHE A 7 -34.03 32.30 21.59
CA PHE A 7 -33.44 31.57 20.46
C PHE A 7 -32.20 30.83 20.95
N LEU A 8 -32.24 29.49 20.88
CA LEU A 8 -31.06 28.64 21.04
C LEU A 8 -30.31 28.60 19.70
N ILE A 9 -29.16 29.25 19.65
CA ILE A 9 -28.19 29.10 18.55
C ILE A 9 -27.50 27.75 18.77
N SER A 10 -27.89 26.75 18.00
CA SER A 10 -27.21 25.46 17.95
C SER A 10 -25.91 25.62 17.17
N SER A 11 -24.80 25.79 17.88
CA SER A 11 -23.45 25.74 17.30
C SER A 11 -23.19 24.33 16.77
N ALA A 12 -23.28 24.15 15.44
CA ALA A 12 -22.83 22.94 14.78
C ALA A 12 -21.30 22.88 14.86
N PHE A 13 -20.78 22.03 15.75
CA PHE A 13 -19.38 21.64 15.73
C PHE A 13 -19.12 20.86 14.43
N LEU A 14 -18.46 21.50 13.47
CA LEU A 14 -17.80 20.83 12.36
C LEU A 14 -16.70 19.95 12.95
N LEU A 15 -16.97 18.66 13.12
CA LEU A 15 -15.92 17.67 13.34
C LEU A 15 -15.01 17.68 12.10
N PRO A 16 -13.68 17.72 12.25
CA PRO A 16 -12.79 17.57 11.13
C PRO A 16 -13.01 16.19 10.53
N ILE A 17 -13.39 16.16 9.25
CA ILE A 17 -13.37 14.95 8.44
C ILE A 17 -11.92 14.48 8.47
N ALA A 18 -11.66 13.36 9.14
CA ALA A 18 -10.38 12.67 9.02
C ALA A 18 -10.25 12.28 7.55
N ALA A 19 -9.42 13.01 6.80
CA ALA A 19 -9.03 12.59 5.48
C ALA A 19 -8.47 11.17 5.62
N SER A 20 -9.06 10.23 4.89
CA SER A 20 -8.54 8.88 4.69
C SER A 20 -7.21 9.01 3.94
N GLY A 21 -6.17 9.34 4.69
CA GLY A 21 -4.82 9.47 4.19
C GLY A 21 -4.31 8.11 3.72
N GLN A 22 -3.50 8.12 2.67
CA GLN A 22 -2.54 7.06 2.42
C GLN A 22 -1.88 6.66 3.75
N ILE A 23 -1.72 5.36 4.00
CA ILE A 23 -0.95 4.88 5.13
C ILE A 23 0.47 5.45 5.01
N GLY A 24 0.74 6.49 5.79
CA GLY A 24 2.03 7.15 5.82
C GLY A 24 2.98 6.35 6.69
N TYR A 25 4.18 6.08 6.18
CA TYR A 25 5.30 5.52 6.94
C TYR A 25 6.03 6.59 7.78
N GLN A 26 5.34 7.67 8.17
CA GLN A 26 5.95 8.64 9.06
C GLN A 26 6.15 8.00 10.43
N ALA A 27 7.33 8.23 11.01
CA ALA A 27 7.60 7.79 12.36
C ALA A 27 6.62 8.49 13.31
N ASP A 28 6.09 7.73 14.27
CA ASP A 28 5.29 8.26 15.35
C ASP A 28 6.16 9.28 16.12
N PRO A 29 5.76 10.56 16.19
CA PRO A 29 6.56 11.58 16.87
C PRO A 29 6.74 11.28 18.37
N GLU A 30 5.91 10.41 18.93
CA GLU A 30 5.95 9.98 20.32
C GLU A 30 6.60 8.59 20.49
N ALA A 31 7.16 8.00 19.42
CA ALA A 31 7.81 6.68 19.45
C ALA A 31 8.85 6.56 20.57
N ALA A 32 9.74 7.55 20.69
CA ALA A 32 10.79 7.57 21.72
C ALA A 32 10.25 7.55 23.17
N LYS A 33 9.01 8.02 23.40
CA LYS A 33 8.36 7.95 24.72
C LYS A 33 7.69 6.59 24.96
N LYS A 34 7.42 5.84 23.89
CA LYS A 34 6.79 4.51 23.90
C LYS A 34 7.84 3.38 23.96
N GLU A 35 9.06 3.64 23.50
CA GLU A 35 10.24 2.75 23.60
C GLU A 35 10.74 2.65 25.05
N THR A 36 10.02 1.88 25.87
CA THR A 36 10.29 1.72 27.30
C THR A 36 11.04 0.41 27.62
N LEU A 37 11.20 -0.46 26.63
CA LEU A 37 11.89 -1.73 26.78
C LEU A 37 13.39 -1.50 27.02
N LEU A 38 13.91 -2.04 28.12
CA LEU A 38 15.34 -1.98 28.41
C LEU A 38 16.08 -3.02 27.57
N LEU A 39 17.31 -2.71 27.15
CA LEU A 39 18.14 -3.63 26.36
C LEU A 39 18.32 -5.01 27.02
N ARG A 40 18.39 -5.07 28.36
CA ARG A 40 18.50 -6.34 29.10
C ARG A 40 17.27 -7.25 28.99
N ASP A 41 16.12 -6.65 28.67
CA ASP A 41 14.81 -7.27 28.57
C ASP A 41 14.43 -7.54 27.09
N PHE A 42 15.23 -7.06 26.13
CA PHE A 42 15.09 -7.38 24.70
C PHE A 42 15.73 -8.73 24.38
N ARG A 43 14.87 -9.73 24.12
CA ARG A 43 15.24 -11.12 23.84
C ARG A 43 14.48 -11.63 22.60
N PRO A 44 14.69 -10.99 21.42
CA PRO A 44 13.86 -11.26 20.26
C PRO A 44 13.95 -12.72 19.83
N GLN A 45 12.81 -13.32 19.55
CA GLN A 45 12.71 -14.60 18.89
C GLN A 45 12.65 -14.38 17.38
N SER A 46 13.52 -15.04 16.64
CA SER A 46 13.52 -14.87 15.20
C SER A 46 12.32 -15.56 14.55
N MET A 47 11.60 -14.83 13.70
CA MET A 47 10.51 -15.37 12.90
C MET A 47 11.00 -15.94 11.55
N LEU A 48 12.33 -15.99 11.35
CA LEU A 48 12.95 -16.53 10.15
C LEU A 48 13.04 -18.06 10.23
N HIS A 49 12.09 -18.74 9.61
CA HIS A 49 12.12 -20.19 9.45
C HIS A 49 12.74 -20.55 8.09
N ALA A 50 14.08 -20.65 8.00
CA ALA A 50 14.70 -20.97 6.69
C ALA A 50 16.04 -21.70 6.75
N LYS A 51 16.23 -22.60 5.77
CA LYS A 51 17.55 -23.02 5.28
C LYS A 51 18.00 -22.02 4.20
N ALA A 52 19.12 -21.35 4.40
CA ALA A 52 19.68 -20.44 3.40
C ALA A 52 20.50 -21.21 2.36
N THR A 53 20.30 -20.90 1.07
CA THR A 53 21.18 -21.34 -0.02
C THR A 53 21.44 -20.14 -0.94
N PRO A 54 22.66 -19.60 -0.99
CA PRO A 54 22.94 -18.40 -1.77
C PRO A 54 22.93 -18.72 -3.27
N VAL A 55 21.92 -18.21 -3.98
CA VAL A 55 21.84 -18.25 -5.45
C VAL A 55 21.93 -16.82 -5.95
N LEU A 56 23.12 -16.41 -6.41
CA LEU A 56 23.42 -15.02 -6.74
C LEU A 56 22.93 -14.61 -8.14
N ARG A 57 22.56 -15.57 -8.99
CA ARG A 57 22.07 -15.32 -10.36
C ARG A 57 21.06 -16.38 -10.74
N ALA A 58 19.94 -15.99 -11.35
CA ALA A 58 18.95 -16.95 -11.81
C ALA A 58 19.50 -17.80 -12.97
N LYS A 59 19.28 -19.11 -12.93
CA LYS A 59 19.74 -20.05 -13.97
C LYS A 59 19.11 -19.77 -15.34
N CYS A 60 17.85 -19.31 -15.34
CA CYS A 60 17.09 -18.93 -16.53
C CYS A 60 16.62 -17.48 -16.39
N PRO A 61 16.31 -16.77 -17.49
CA PRO A 61 15.75 -15.43 -17.41
C PRO A 61 14.45 -15.42 -16.58
N VAL A 62 14.38 -14.55 -15.57
CA VAL A 62 13.20 -14.44 -14.68
C VAL A 62 12.41 -13.16 -14.93
N PHE A 63 11.11 -13.23 -14.66
CA PHE A 63 10.23 -12.06 -14.56
C PHE A 63 9.94 -11.82 -13.09
N ASP A 64 10.37 -10.68 -12.57
CA ASP A 64 10.05 -10.30 -11.20
C ASP A 64 8.73 -9.51 -11.19
N VAL A 65 7.75 -9.99 -10.44
CA VAL A 65 6.40 -9.41 -10.43
C VAL A 65 6.13 -8.52 -9.22
N HIS A 66 7.13 -8.25 -8.38
CA HIS A 66 6.96 -7.45 -7.17
C HIS A 66 8.14 -6.51 -6.92
N GLN A 67 8.11 -5.33 -7.52
CA GLN A 67 9.13 -4.31 -7.31
C GLN A 67 8.51 -2.95 -6.94
N HIS A 68 9.28 -2.21 -6.14
CA HIS A 68 8.98 -0.86 -5.63
C HIS A 68 10.10 0.11 -6.03
N LEU A 69 10.58 0.05 -7.27
CA LEU A 69 11.82 0.77 -7.69
C LEU A 69 11.72 2.31 -7.59
N ASN A 70 10.50 2.85 -7.66
CA ASN A 70 10.21 4.27 -7.59
C ASN A 70 10.09 4.81 -6.14
N ASP A 71 10.18 3.93 -5.15
CA ASP A 71 10.16 4.24 -3.71
C ASP A 71 11.06 3.28 -2.89
N ALA A 72 12.03 2.63 -3.54
CA ALA A 72 12.82 1.53 -2.98
C ALA A 72 13.72 1.90 -1.80
N ARG A 73 14.01 3.19 -1.58
CA ARG A 73 14.82 3.68 -0.44
C ARG A 73 14.00 4.55 0.53
N GLY A 74 12.67 4.49 0.42
CA GLY A 74 11.72 5.39 1.09
C GLY A 74 10.84 6.13 0.08
N ILE A 75 9.69 6.62 0.55
CA ILE A 75 8.69 7.30 -0.29
C ILE A 75 9.36 8.43 -1.10
N GLY A 76 9.31 8.33 -2.43
CA GLY A 76 9.86 9.32 -3.34
C GLY A 76 11.35 9.20 -3.66
N THR A 77 12.07 8.28 -3.02
CA THR A 77 13.48 7.98 -3.37
C THR A 77 13.55 6.86 -4.40
N ARG A 78 14.27 7.11 -5.49
CA ARG A 78 14.24 6.25 -6.69
C ARG A 78 15.59 5.61 -6.93
N VAL A 79 15.57 4.36 -7.36
CA VAL A 79 16.73 3.77 -8.05
C VAL A 79 16.73 4.32 -9.47
N SER A 80 17.88 4.76 -9.98
CA SER A 80 17.93 5.20 -11.37
C SER A 80 17.58 4.03 -12.30
N PRO A 81 16.86 4.26 -13.41
CA PRO A 81 16.52 3.19 -14.33
C PRO A 81 17.75 2.44 -14.87
N GLN A 82 18.86 3.15 -15.08
CA GLN A 82 20.14 2.60 -15.52
C GLN A 82 20.73 1.62 -14.48
N GLU A 83 20.78 2.01 -13.21
CA GLU A 83 21.24 1.15 -12.13
C GLU A 83 20.36 -0.09 -11.98
N ALA A 84 19.03 0.08 -12.07
CA ALA A 84 18.10 -1.03 -12.01
C ALA A 84 18.32 -2.03 -13.17
N VAL A 85 18.49 -1.55 -14.40
CA VAL A 85 18.78 -2.42 -15.55
C VAL A 85 20.12 -3.15 -15.38
N ALA A 86 21.16 -2.47 -14.93
CA ALA A 86 22.46 -3.08 -14.69
C ALA A 86 22.37 -4.22 -13.66
N LEU A 87 21.62 -4.01 -12.57
CA LEU A 87 21.37 -5.04 -11.56
C LEU A 87 20.54 -6.20 -12.13
N MET A 88 19.49 -5.90 -12.89
CA MET A 88 18.69 -6.92 -13.56
C MET A 88 19.55 -7.82 -14.48
N ASP A 89 20.46 -7.24 -15.25
CA ASP A 89 21.36 -7.99 -16.14
C ASP A 89 22.34 -8.88 -15.35
N GLN A 90 22.86 -8.38 -14.22
CA GLN A 90 23.71 -9.16 -13.31
C GLN A 90 22.98 -10.35 -12.67
N LEU A 91 21.68 -10.21 -12.42
CA LEU A 91 20.86 -11.23 -11.75
C LEU A 91 20.11 -12.16 -12.72
N ASN A 92 20.20 -11.93 -14.04
CA ASN A 92 19.43 -12.62 -15.08
C ASN A 92 17.90 -12.37 -14.96
N ILE A 93 17.53 -11.16 -14.56
CA ILE A 93 16.15 -10.67 -14.52
C ILE A 93 15.85 -10.02 -15.86
N LYS A 94 14.90 -10.59 -16.60
CA LYS A 94 14.50 -10.09 -17.91
C LYS A 94 13.62 -8.85 -17.80
N SER A 95 12.63 -8.90 -16.91
CA SER A 95 11.70 -7.80 -16.70
C SER A 95 11.26 -7.74 -15.25
N VAL A 96 10.85 -6.54 -14.82
CA VAL A 96 10.26 -6.31 -13.51
C VAL A 96 8.90 -5.62 -13.63
N VAL A 97 8.02 -5.84 -12.66
CA VAL A 97 6.76 -5.12 -12.49
C VAL A 97 6.87 -4.16 -11.31
N ILE A 98 6.74 -2.87 -11.61
CA ILE A 98 6.65 -1.79 -10.63
C ILE A 98 5.20 -1.74 -10.12
N LEU A 99 4.98 -2.04 -8.84
CA LEU A 99 3.64 -2.14 -8.25
C LEU A 99 3.11 -0.81 -7.70
N THR A 100 3.95 0.21 -7.56
CA THR A 100 3.61 1.53 -7.00
C THR A 100 3.47 2.60 -8.07
N GLY A 101 2.82 2.28 -9.21
CA GLY A 101 2.68 3.19 -10.35
C GLY A 101 1.85 4.44 -10.07
N GLY A 102 0.89 4.34 -9.15
CA GLY A 102 -0.09 5.41 -8.91
C GLY A 102 -1.00 5.55 -10.14
N TRP A 103 -1.52 6.76 -10.38
CA TRP A 103 -2.39 7.06 -11.52
C TRP A 103 -2.07 8.44 -12.10
N GLY A 104 -2.71 8.80 -13.22
CA GLY A 104 -2.59 10.13 -13.83
C GLY A 104 -1.14 10.54 -14.11
N SER A 105 -0.73 11.69 -13.54
CA SER A 105 0.61 12.25 -13.78
C SER A 105 1.73 11.44 -13.09
N ASP A 106 1.45 10.77 -11.97
CA ASP A 106 2.44 9.96 -11.27
C ASP A 106 2.78 8.70 -12.05
N LEU A 107 1.75 8.04 -12.56
CA LEU A 107 1.91 6.93 -13.50
C LEU A 107 2.64 7.37 -14.77
N GLN A 108 2.27 8.54 -15.32
CA GLN A 108 2.91 9.08 -16.52
C GLN A 108 4.41 9.28 -16.32
N LYS A 109 4.86 9.79 -15.17
CA LYS A 109 6.28 9.96 -14.84
C LYS A 109 7.03 8.63 -14.87
N ILE A 110 6.47 7.56 -14.33
CA ILE A 110 7.12 6.23 -14.32
C ILE A 110 7.19 5.68 -15.75
N ILE A 111 6.13 5.88 -16.52
CA ILE A 111 6.11 5.46 -17.92
C ILE A 111 7.20 6.17 -18.73
N ASP A 112 7.34 7.48 -18.56
CA ASP A 112 8.28 8.29 -19.34
C ASP A 112 9.74 8.10 -18.89
N THR A 113 9.98 7.77 -17.62
CA THR A 113 11.34 7.61 -17.08
C THR A 113 11.83 6.17 -17.09
N MET A 114 10.96 5.17 -16.96
CA MET A 114 11.34 3.75 -16.85
C MET A 114 10.79 2.91 -18.00
N VAL A 115 9.48 2.93 -18.24
CA VAL A 115 8.84 1.97 -19.17
C VAL A 115 9.21 2.25 -20.63
N LYS A 116 9.05 3.49 -21.09
CA LYS A 116 9.33 3.88 -22.49
C LYS A 116 10.82 3.81 -22.85
N PRO A 117 11.76 4.29 -22.02
CA PRO A 117 13.17 4.27 -22.39
C PRO A 117 13.80 2.87 -22.37
N TYR A 118 13.20 1.91 -21.66
CA TYR A 118 13.71 0.54 -21.51
C TYR A 118 12.64 -0.50 -21.88
N PRO A 119 12.27 -0.60 -23.17
CA PRO A 119 11.20 -1.47 -23.62
C PRO A 119 11.47 -2.94 -23.24
N GLY A 120 10.46 -3.58 -22.64
CA GLY A 120 10.54 -4.97 -22.19
C GLY A 120 11.31 -5.20 -20.89
N ARG A 121 11.85 -4.16 -20.26
CA ARG A 121 12.54 -4.26 -18.96
C ARG A 121 11.63 -3.90 -17.78
N PHE A 122 10.80 -2.88 -17.95
CA PHE A 122 9.86 -2.45 -16.90
C PHE A 122 8.42 -2.54 -17.38
N TYR A 123 7.57 -3.06 -16.51
CA TYR A 123 6.12 -2.91 -16.56
C TYR A 123 5.69 -2.17 -15.31
N VAL A 124 4.53 -1.53 -15.33
CA VAL A 124 4.00 -0.78 -14.19
C VAL A 124 2.52 -1.11 -13.99
N PHE A 125 2.13 -1.29 -12.74
CA PHE A 125 0.74 -1.44 -12.34
C PHE A 125 0.22 -0.11 -11.81
N THR A 126 -1.05 0.19 -12.11
CA THR A 126 -1.76 1.33 -11.53
C THR A 126 -2.30 0.99 -10.14
N GLN A 127 -2.86 1.97 -9.45
CA GLN A 127 -3.43 1.84 -8.11
C GLN A 127 -4.82 2.48 -8.04
N VAL A 128 -5.58 2.17 -6.99
CA VAL A 128 -6.89 2.78 -6.71
C VAL A 128 -6.70 4.08 -5.94
N ASP A 129 -7.46 5.13 -6.29
CA ASP A 129 -7.52 6.36 -5.49
C ASP A 129 -8.50 6.21 -4.32
N TRP A 130 -7.98 5.73 -3.20
CA TRP A 130 -8.78 5.53 -1.99
C TRP A 130 -9.26 6.83 -1.34
N SER A 131 -8.77 8.02 -1.74
CA SER A 131 -9.31 9.29 -1.25
C SER A 131 -10.76 9.53 -1.70
N LYS A 132 -11.21 8.78 -2.72
CA LYS A 132 -12.56 8.83 -3.26
C LYS A 132 -13.51 7.79 -2.68
N THR A 133 -13.08 7.01 -1.68
CA THR A 133 -13.83 5.87 -1.14
C THR A 133 -15.30 6.20 -0.78
N ASP A 134 -15.57 7.42 -0.29
CA ASP A 134 -16.91 7.87 0.10
C ASP A 134 -17.63 8.69 -0.98
N ASP A 135 -17.02 8.89 -2.15
CA ASP A 135 -17.69 9.51 -3.30
C ASP A 135 -18.81 8.58 -3.78
N PRO A 136 -20.06 9.07 -3.94
CA PRO A 136 -21.15 8.27 -4.51
C PRO A 136 -20.84 7.70 -5.89
N ASN A 137 -19.90 8.31 -6.62
CA ASN A 137 -19.42 7.88 -7.92
C ASN A 137 -18.05 7.18 -7.85
N PHE A 138 -17.64 6.67 -6.69
CA PHE A 138 -16.35 5.99 -6.53
C PHE A 138 -16.08 4.96 -7.62
N SER A 139 -16.99 4.00 -7.83
CA SER A 139 -16.77 2.93 -8.80
C SER A 139 -16.66 3.45 -10.24
N PRO A 140 -17.60 4.29 -10.76
CA PRO A 140 -17.43 4.93 -12.07
C PRO A 140 -16.12 5.71 -12.23
N LEU A 141 -15.69 6.45 -11.20
CA LEU A 141 -14.44 7.21 -11.22
C LEU A 141 -13.22 6.28 -11.30
N MET A 142 -13.22 5.18 -10.55
CA MET A 142 -12.12 4.22 -10.57
C MET A 142 -12.05 3.42 -11.87
N VAL A 143 -13.18 3.12 -12.49
CA VAL A 143 -13.26 2.54 -13.85
C VAL A 143 -12.62 3.50 -14.86
N GLN A 144 -13.00 4.78 -14.85
CA GLN A 144 -12.42 5.79 -15.74
C GLN A 144 -10.91 5.97 -15.52
N GLN A 145 -10.46 5.96 -14.26
CA GLN A 145 -9.03 6.01 -13.91
C GLN A 145 -8.28 4.80 -14.44
N LEU A 146 -8.86 3.61 -14.35
CA LEU A 146 -8.27 2.36 -14.81
C LEU A 146 -8.10 2.37 -16.34
N ASP A 147 -9.14 2.80 -17.07
CA ASP A 147 -9.09 3.03 -18.53
C ASP A 147 -7.97 4.00 -18.92
N ASP A 148 -7.88 5.16 -18.26
CA ASP A 148 -6.79 6.13 -18.49
C ASP A 148 -5.43 5.51 -18.21
N SER A 149 -5.29 4.76 -17.12
CA SER A 149 -4.04 4.13 -16.71
C SER A 149 -3.55 3.10 -17.73
N VAL A 150 -4.43 2.21 -18.20
CA VAL A 150 -4.09 1.21 -19.20
C VAL A 150 -3.75 1.86 -20.54
N ARG A 151 -4.51 2.89 -20.94
CA ARG A 151 -4.23 3.69 -22.15
C ARG A 151 -2.85 4.35 -22.09
N ARG A 152 -2.43 4.84 -20.92
CA ARG A 152 -1.08 5.41 -20.74
C ARG A 152 0.02 4.37 -20.85
N GLY A 153 -0.21 3.16 -20.35
CA GLY A 153 0.78 2.07 -20.40
C GLY A 153 0.79 1.14 -19.19
N ALA A 154 -0.09 1.30 -18.20
CA ALA A 154 -0.20 0.35 -17.09
C ALA A 154 -0.60 -1.04 -17.62
N ARG A 155 -0.13 -2.09 -16.94
CA ARG A 155 -0.34 -3.50 -17.33
C ARG A 155 -0.90 -4.37 -16.20
N GLY A 156 -1.51 -3.74 -15.22
CA GLY A 156 -2.14 -4.40 -14.07
C GLY A 156 -2.61 -3.38 -13.04
N LEU A 157 -3.35 -3.89 -12.06
CA LEU A 157 -3.81 -3.14 -10.89
C LEU A 157 -3.14 -3.71 -9.64
N LYS A 158 -2.56 -2.85 -8.81
CA LYS A 158 -2.07 -3.22 -7.47
C LYS A 158 -3.05 -2.72 -6.41
N ILE A 159 -3.48 -3.64 -5.56
CA ILE A 159 -4.04 -3.34 -4.25
C ILE A 159 -2.92 -3.47 -3.23
N LEU A 160 -2.53 -2.34 -2.65
CA LEU A 160 -1.58 -2.30 -1.54
C LEU A 160 -2.28 -2.63 -0.21
N LYS A 161 -1.50 -2.68 0.87
CA LYS A 161 -1.97 -3.05 2.22
C LYS A 161 -2.95 -2.07 2.86
N GLU A 162 -3.14 -0.89 2.27
CA GLU A 162 -4.12 0.09 2.73
C GLU A 162 -5.52 -0.51 2.79
N LEU A 163 -5.86 -1.37 1.82
CA LEU A 163 -7.10 -2.15 1.88
C LEU A 163 -6.95 -3.25 2.93
N GLY A 164 -7.73 -3.15 4.02
CA GLY A 164 -7.65 -4.04 5.18
C GLY A 164 -6.93 -3.45 6.39
N LEU A 165 -6.14 -2.38 6.23
CA LEU A 165 -5.47 -1.69 7.35
C LEU A 165 -5.97 -0.27 7.60
N GLY A 166 -6.25 0.49 6.54
CA GLY A 166 -6.47 1.95 6.64
C GLY A 166 -7.65 2.49 5.83
N VAL A 167 -8.05 1.83 4.74
CA VAL A 167 -9.19 2.29 3.93
C VAL A 167 -10.47 2.05 4.70
N ARG A 168 -11.13 3.15 5.09
CA ARG A 168 -12.39 3.16 5.83
C ARG A 168 -13.45 3.90 5.05
N ASP A 169 -14.69 3.48 5.21
CA ASP A 169 -15.85 4.23 4.76
C ASP A 169 -16.22 5.36 5.74
N LYS A 170 -17.21 6.17 5.38
CA LYS A 170 -17.76 7.27 6.19
C LYS A 170 -18.28 6.83 7.56
N SER A 171 -18.55 5.54 7.78
CA SER A 171 -18.95 5.01 9.08
C SER A 171 -17.76 4.68 9.98
N GLY A 172 -16.53 4.75 9.44
CA GLY A 172 -15.29 4.37 10.11
C GLY A 172 -14.98 2.87 10.01
N LYS A 173 -15.80 2.08 9.31
CA LYS A 173 -15.58 0.65 9.11
C LYS A 173 -14.54 0.44 8.00
N LEU A 174 -13.67 -0.55 8.16
CA LEU A 174 -12.75 -0.96 7.10
C LEU A 174 -13.53 -1.43 5.88
N VAL A 175 -13.11 -0.96 4.70
CA VAL A 175 -13.61 -1.47 3.42
C VAL A 175 -13.06 -2.87 3.22
N THR A 176 -13.96 -3.82 2.95
CA THR A 176 -13.62 -5.23 2.72
C THR A 176 -13.29 -5.47 1.25
N ILE A 177 -12.54 -6.55 0.95
CA ILE A 177 -12.15 -6.87 -0.43
C ILE A 177 -13.36 -7.22 -1.32
N ASP A 178 -14.43 -7.70 -0.70
CA ASP A 178 -15.73 -8.05 -1.30
C ASP A 178 -16.76 -6.91 -1.19
N ASP A 179 -16.34 -5.69 -0.82
CA ASP A 179 -17.25 -4.54 -0.82
C ASP A 179 -17.73 -4.29 -2.26
N ALA A 180 -19.05 -4.24 -2.46
CA ALA A 180 -19.69 -4.12 -3.76
C ALA A 180 -19.23 -2.90 -4.58
N ARG A 181 -18.66 -1.87 -3.92
CA ARG A 181 -18.08 -0.72 -4.63
C ARG A 181 -16.85 -1.10 -5.48
N LEU A 182 -16.20 -2.21 -5.18
CA LEU A 182 -15.04 -2.71 -5.90
C LEU A 182 -15.42 -3.58 -7.11
N ASP A 183 -16.64 -4.12 -7.16
CA ASP A 183 -17.09 -5.01 -8.24
C ASP A 183 -16.87 -4.41 -9.64
N PRO A 184 -17.25 -3.15 -9.92
CA PRO A 184 -17.01 -2.57 -11.24
C PRO A 184 -15.52 -2.43 -11.59
N ILE A 185 -14.64 -2.31 -10.59
CA ILE A 185 -13.18 -2.25 -10.81
C ILE A 185 -12.67 -3.64 -11.22
N TRP A 186 -13.16 -4.71 -10.59
CA TRP A 186 -12.81 -6.09 -10.93
C TRP A 186 -13.31 -6.48 -12.32
N GLU A 187 -14.56 -6.15 -12.63
CA GLU A 187 -15.14 -6.35 -13.96
C GLU A 187 -14.33 -5.62 -15.03
N GLU A 188 -13.93 -4.39 -14.75
CA GLU A 188 -13.15 -3.58 -15.67
C GLU A 188 -11.73 -4.12 -15.88
N CYS A 189 -11.06 -4.61 -14.83
CA CYS A 189 -9.80 -5.35 -14.98
C CYS A 189 -9.96 -6.56 -15.89
N GLY A 190 -11.06 -7.31 -15.74
CA GLY A 190 -11.41 -8.45 -16.60
C GLY A 190 -11.64 -8.03 -18.06
N ARG A 191 -12.39 -6.94 -18.28
CA ARG A 191 -12.66 -6.37 -19.62
C ARG A 191 -11.39 -5.89 -20.31
N LEU A 192 -10.50 -5.22 -19.57
CA LEU A 192 -9.21 -4.73 -20.07
C LEU A 192 -8.16 -5.83 -20.23
N GLY A 193 -8.41 -7.03 -19.71
CA GLY A 193 -7.49 -8.16 -19.79
C GLY A 193 -6.21 -7.95 -18.97
N ILE A 194 -6.30 -7.24 -17.85
CA ILE A 194 -5.16 -6.95 -16.98
C ILE A 194 -5.23 -7.73 -15.65
N PRO A 195 -4.11 -8.18 -15.08
CA PRO A 195 -4.08 -8.85 -13.79
C PRO A 195 -4.30 -7.86 -12.62
N VAL A 196 -4.81 -8.41 -11.51
CA VAL A 196 -4.87 -7.74 -10.21
C VAL A 196 -3.89 -8.42 -9.26
N ALA A 197 -2.97 -7.64 -8.68
CA ALA A 197 -2.10 -8.10 -7.61
C ALA A 197 -2.60 -7.53 -6.27
N ILE A 198 -2.89 -8.39 -5.30
CA ILE A 198 -3.40 -7.97 -3.98
C ILE A 198 -2.35 -8.28 -2.93
N HIS A 199 -2.04 -7.30 -2.09
CA HIS A 199 -1.23 -7.51 -0.88
C HIS A 199 -2.08 -8.17 0.20
N ILE A 200 -1.68 -9.37 0.67
CA ILE A 200 -2.49 -10.17 1.61
C ILE A 200 -1.78 -10.55 2.91
N ALA A 201 -0.49 -10.25 3.04
CA ALA A 201 0.31 -10.69 4.19
C ALA A 201 1.47 -9.73 4.48
N ASP A 202 1.81 -9.63 5.76
CA ASP A 202 2.96 -8.90 6.29
C ASP A 202 3.84 -9.87 7.11
N PRO A 203 5.05 -9.46 7.55
CA PRO A 203 5.92 -10.32 8.37
C PRO A 203 5.20 -10.86 9.61
N GLU A 204 5.51 -12.09 10.01
CA GLU A 204 4.88 -12.74 11.17
C GLU A 204 4.99 -11.90 12.45
N ALA A 205 6.15 -11.28 12.68
CA ALA A 205 6.41 -10.39 13.81
C ALA A 205 5.34 -9.28 13.98
N PHE A 206 4.67 -8.87 12.91
CA PHE A 206 3.66 -7.82 12.95
C PHE A 206 2.37 -8.27 13.66
N PHE A 207 2.15 -9.59 13.76
CA PHE A 207 0.97 -10.20 14.38
C PHE A 207 1.20 -10.66 15.83
N HIS A 208 2.44 -10.54 16.33
CA HIS A 208 2.80 -10.86 17.72
C HIS A 208 2.73 -9.61 18.61
N PRO A 209 2.62 -9.76 19.94
CA PRO A 209 2.70 -8.63 20.86
C PRO A 209 3.96 -7.78 20.62
N ILE A 210 3.85 -6.47 20.83
CA ILE A 210 4.99 -5.54 20.72
C ILE A 210 5.73 -5.54 22.07
N ASP A 211 6.56 -6.55 22.30
CA ASP A 211 7.30 -6.75 23.54
C ASP A 211 8.76 -7.19 23.29
N GLY A 212 9.45 -7.60 24.36
CA GLY A 212 10.86 -7.99 24.29
C GLY A 212 11.15 -9.25 23.47
N ASP A 213 10.14 -10.05 23.14
CA ASP A 213 10.31 -11.26 22.33
C ASP A 213 10.09 -10.97 20.83
N ASN A 214 9.61 -9.78 20.47
CA ASN A 214 9.32 -9.40 19.09
C ASN A 214 10.55 -8.81 18.38
N GLU A 215 11.06 -9.49 17.35
CA GLU A 215 12.23 -9.05 16.56
C GLU A 215 12.04 -7.71 15.82
N ARG A 216 10.80 -7.19 15.74
CA ARG A 216 10.47 -5.89 15.10
C ARG A 216 10.05 -4.81 16.10
N TYR A 217 10.29 -4.96 17.41
CA TYR A 217 9.86 -4.02 18.47
C TYR A 217 10.03 -2.54 18.10
N GLU A 218 11.25 -2.11 17.75
CA GLU A 218 11.55 -0.70 17.41
C GLU A 218 10.76 -0.22 16.18
N GLU A 219 10.67 -1.05 15.14
CA GLU A 219 9.89 -0.75 13.92
C GLU A 219 8.39 -0.60 14.24
N LEU A 220 7.85 -1.47 15.10
CA LEU A 220 6.44 -1.48 15.48
C LEU A 220 6.05 -0.30 16.37
N ILE A 221 6.94 0.11 17.27
CA ILE A 221 6.76 1.31 18.09
C ILE A 221 6.89 2.58 17.24
N GLY A 222 7.86 2.60 16.32
CA GLY A 222 8.10 3.71 15.41
C GLY A 222 7.00 3.89 14.36
N HIS A 223 6.38 2.81 13.88
CA HIS A 223 5.45 2.85 12.75
C HIS A 223 4.16 2.04 12.97
N PRO A 224 3.33 2.41 13.97
CA PRO A 224 2.19 1.59 14.40
C PRO A 224 1.04 1.47 13.37
N ILE A 225 0.99 2.35 12.37
CA ILE A 225 -0.06 2.38 11.32
C ILE A 225 0.42 1.69 10.02
N GLY A 226 1.73 1.71 9.76
CA GLY A 226 2.35 1.04 8.61
C GLY A 226 2.49 -0.48 8.79
N VAL A 227 2.04 -0.99 9.92
CA VAL A 227 2.21 -2.37 10.35
C VAL A 227 0.84 -2.88 10.78
N SER A 228 0.45 -4.05 10.31
CA SER A 228 -0.80 -4.72 10.70
C SER A 228 -0.84 -4.98 12.21
N THR A 229 -1.35 -4.02 12.99
CA THR A 229 -1.67 -4.21 14.41
C THR A 229 -3.08 -4.79 14.61
N VAL A 230 -3.64 -5.41 13.57
CA VAL A 230 -4.98 -5.98 13.61
C VAL A 230 -4.94 -7.27 14.44
N ARG A 231 -5.36 -7.17 15.71
CA ARG A 231 -5.52 -8.30 16.65
C ARG A 231 -6.49 -9.40 16.19
N SER A 232 -7.14 -9.22 15.06
CA SER A 232 -8.00 -10.22 14.45
C SER A 232 -7.95 -10.10 12.94
N PHE A 233 -7.24 -11.01 12.28
CA PHE A 233 -7.71 -11.44 10.97
C PHE A 233 -9.16 -11.90 11.19
N GLN A 234 -10.13 -11.15 10.67
CA GLN A 234 -11.40 -11.77 10.36
C GLN A 234 -11.07 -12.80 9.29
N VAL A 235 -10.86 -14.05 9.72
CA VAL A 235 -10.85 -15.18 8.81
C VAL A 235 -12.15 -15.08 8.04
N TRP A 236 -12.04 -14.80 6.74
CA TRP A 236 -13.14 -14.80 5.78
C TRP A 236 -13.77 -16.19 5.84
N ARG A 237 -14.80 -16.33 6.67
CA ARG A 237 -15.66 -17.51 6.68
C ARG A 237 -16.81 -17.19 5.74
N ASN A 238 -16.84 -17.92 4.63
CA ASN A 238 -18.00 -18.00 3.75
C ASN A 238 -19.25 -18.41 4.54
#